data_AF-A0A7S1SR46-F1
#
_entry.id   AF-A0A7S1SR46-F1
#
_cell.length_a   1.000
_cell.length_b   1.000
_cell.length_c   1.000
_cell.angle_alpha   90.00
_cell.angle_beta   90.00
_cell.angle_gamma   90.00
#
_symmetry.space_group_name_H-M   'P 1'
#
loop_
_entity.id
_entity.type
_entity.pdbx_description
1 polymer ?
#
loop_
_entity_poly.entity_id
_entity_poly.type
_entity_poly.pdbx_seq_one_letter_code
_entity_poly.pdbx_strand_id
1 'polypeptide(L)'
;RTAHLLLARSDKGLVAGKGILFRDEAKTRQIMLLATAIRKTSNGWPIFMLQYAWLERLSMAPLDYQLLQWFTSRTNGVVKFYCDLGEQELWRELLDRNADRLRDETDVMEDDANQSVHPKMRPTFLDVYGDCRPLLEKANRPAKVPLQCSKCGATVAKLHYCSRCRGVGYCGRSCQKADWKQHKLVCSKEGEGAR
;
A
#
# COMPACT_ATOMS: atom_id res chain seq x y z
N ARG A 1 1.40 -0.97 1.43
CA ARG A 1 0.50 -1.11 2.61
C ARG A 1 -0.95 -0.75 2.28
N THR A 2 -1.17 0.33 1.53
CA THR A 2 -2.49 0.86 1.14
C THR A 2 -3.39 -0.13 0.42
N ALA A 3 -2.83 -1.03 -0.40
CA ALA A 3 -3.60 -2.06 -1.13
C ALA A 3 -4.31 -3.05 -0.19
N HIS A 4 -3.66 -3.47 0.90
CA HIS A 4 -4.30 -4.30 1.92
C HIS A 4 -5.45 -3.56 2.63
N LEU A 5 -5.31 -2.26 2.84
CA LEU A 5 -6.35 -1.45 3.48
C LEU A 5 -7.55 -1.22 2.56
N LEU A 6 -7.33 -1.11 1.24
CA LEU A 6 -8.41 -1.10 0.24
C LEU A 6 -9.17 -2.43 0.25
N LEU A 7 -8.46 -3.57 0.21
CA LEU A 7 -9.06 -4.91 0.29
C LEU A 7 -9.88 -5.09 1.57
N ALA A 8 -9.34 -4.70 2.73
CA ALA A 8 -10.07 -4.81 3.99
C ALA A 8 -11.38 -3.98 4.01
N ARG A 9 -11.51 -2.97 3.15
CA ARG A 9 -12.69 -2.09 3.06
C ARG A 9 -13.57 -2.36 1.85
N SER A 10 -13.17 -3.22 0.90
CA SER A 10 -13.99 -3.60 -0.26
C SER A 10 -15.28 -4.28 0.17
N ASP A 11 -15.23 -5.09 1.23
CA ASP A 11 -16.36 -5.95 1.60
C ASP A 11 -17.46 -5.22 2.40
N LYS A 12 -17.20 -3.97 2.85
CA LYS A 12 -18.13 -3.23 3.73
C LYS A 12 -18.28 -1.74 3.45
N GLY A 13 -17.48 -1.11 2.58
CA GLY A 13 -17.48 0.36 2.48
C GLY A 13 -17.11 0.99 1.14
N LEU A 14 -16.55 0.24 0.19
CA LEU A 14 -16.30 0.73 -1.17
C LEU A 14 -17.45 0.29 -2.07
N VAL A 15 -18.28 1.25 -2.47
CA VAL A 15 -19.41 1.08 -3.39
C VAL A 15 -19.28 2.10 -4.52
N ALA A 16 -20.06 1.95 -5.59
CA ALA A 16 -20.17 2.98 -6.61
C ALA A 16 -20.57 4.33 -6.00
N GLY A 17 -19.96 5.41 -6.49
CA GLY A 17 -20.08 6.76 -5.95
C GLY A 17 -19.18 7.06 -4.75
N LYS A 18 -18.37 6.11 -4.24
CA LYS A 18 -17.46 6.38 -3.12
C LYS A 18 -16.19 7.09 -3.60
N GLY A 19 -15.80 8.15 -2.88
CA GLY A 19 -14.51 8.80 -3.08
C GLY A 19 -13.42 8.12 -2.25
N ILE A 20 -12.21 8.02 -2.79
CA ILE A 20 -11.02 7.54 -2.11
C ILE A 20 -9.93 8.59 -2.27
N LEU A 21 -9.23 8.91 -1.18
CA LEU A 21 -8.07 9.79 -1.17
C LEU A 21 -6.85 9.03 -0.68
N PHE A 22 -5.81 8.99 -1.49
CA PHE A 22 -4.46 8.66 -1.02
C PHE A 22 -3.72 9.96 -0.80
N ARG A 23 -3.24 10.20 0.42
CA ARG A 23 -2.63 11.48 0.80
C ARG A 23 -1.46 11.25 1.76
N ASP A 24 -0.45 12.11 1.70
CA ASP A 24 0.64 12.12 2.67
C ASP A 24 0.21 12.80 3.98
N GLU A 25 0.93 12.55 5.07
CA GLU A 25 0.62 13.12 6.39
C GLU A 25 0.71 14.65 6.38
N ALA A 26 1.67 15.21 5.65
CA ALA A 26 1.83 16.65 5.49
C ALA A 26 0.77 17.27 4.57
N LYS A 27 -0.10 16.44 3.97
CA LYS A 27 -1.18 16.86 3.05
C LYS A 27 -0.66 17.72 1.91
N THR A 28 0.52 17.39 1.39
CA THR A 28 1.19 18.11 0.30
C THR A 28 0.90 17.51 -1.07
N ARG A 29 0.52 16.24 -1.16
CA ARG A 29 0.14 15.54 -2.39
C ARG A 29 -1.03 14.62 -2.14
N GLN A 30 -1.88 14.48 -3.15
CA GLN A 30 -2.96 13.50 -3.08
C GLN A 30 -3.33 12.92 -4.42
N ILE A 31 -3.79 11.67 -4.39
CA ILE A 31 -4.46 10.99 -5.48
C ILE A 31 -5.93 10.87 -5.11
N MET A 32 -6.78 11.33 -6.01
CA MET A 32 -8.22 11.33 -5.88
C MET A 32 -8.80 10.25 -6.79
N LEU A 33 -9.63 9.39 -6.22
CA LEU A 33 -10.16 8.21 -6.89
C LEU A 33 -11.67 8.18 -6.66
N LEU A 34 -12.46 8.14 -7.74
CA LEU A 34 -13.90 7.97 -7.68
C LEU A 34 -14.25 6.56 -8.16
N ALA A 35 -14.85 5.75 -7.28
CA ALA A 35 -15.39 4.46 -7.69
C ALA A 35 -16.67 4.67 -8.51
N THR A 36 -16.63 4.42 -9.81
CA THR A 36 -17.80 4.59 -10.69
C THR A 36 -18.63 3.32 -10.77
N ALA A 37 -17.98 2.16 -10.71
CA ALA A 37 -18.66 0.88 -10.67
C ALA A 37 -17.78 -0.19 -10.01
N ILE A 38 -18.43 -1.27 -9.56
CA ILE A 38 -17.76 -2.48 -9.12
C ILE A 38 -18.27 -3.62 -9.99
N ARG A 39 -17.33 -4.32 -10.63
CA ARG A 39 -17.56 -5.52 -11.42
C ARG A 39 -16.99 -6.71 -10.67
N LYS A 40 -17.32 -7.92 -11.09
CA LYS A 40 -16.72 -9.15 -10.56
C LYS A 40 -15.99 -9.87 -11.69
N THR A 41 -14.83 -10.42 -11.38
CA THR A 41 -14.16 -11.42 -12.20
C THR A 41 -14.98 -12.72 -12.23
N SER A 42 -14.60 -13.65 -13.11
CA SER A 42 -15.20 -15.00 -13.19
C SER A 42 -15.07 -15.80 -11.88
N ASN A 43 -14.03 -15.55 -11.09
CA ASN A 43 -13.82 -16.16 -9.77
C ASN A 43 -14.37 -15.31 -8.60
N GLY A 44 -15.17 -14.28 -8.88
CA GLY A 44 -15.94 -13.53 -7.89
C GLY A 44 -15.22 -12.36 -7.20
N TRP A 45 -13.98 -12.06 -7.58
CA TRP A 45 -13.22 -10.93 -7.03
C TRP A 45 -13.67 -9.58 -7.60
N PRO A 46 -13.66 -8.51 -6.80
CA PRO A 46 -14.10 -7.20 -7.25
C PRO A 46 -13.05 -6.54 -8.16
N ILE A 47 -13.50 -6.07 -9.32
CA ILE A 47 -12.78 -5.11 -10.16
C ILE A 47 -13.43 -3.75 -9.94
N PHE A 48 -12.65 -2.79 -9.48
CA PHE A 48 -13.12 -1.43 -9.32
C PHE A 48 -12.92 -0.68 -10.63
N MET A 49 -14.01 -0.16 -11.20
CA MET A 49 -13.94 0.85 -12.25
C MET A 49 -13.81 2.20 -11.57
N LEU A 50 -12.76 2.93 -11.91
CA LEU A 50 -12.36 4.14 -11.22
C LEU A 50 -12.19 5.29 -12.21
N GLN A 51 -12.44 6.50 -11.76
CA GLN A 51 -11.85 7.70 -12.33
C GLN A 51 -10.81 8.22 -11.35
N TYR A 52 -9.68 8.73 -11.82
CA TYR A 52 -8.65 9.30 -10.94
C TYR A 52 -8.06 10.60 -11.46
N ALA A 53 -7.59 11.42 -10.53
CA ALA A 53 -6.77 12.60 -10.77
C ALA A 53 -5.73 12.71 -9.64
N TRP A 54 -4.67 13.48 -9.87
CA TRP A 54 -3.65 13.74 -8.86
C TRP A 54 -3.39 15.24 -8.73
N LEU A 55 -2.94 15.64 -7.54
CA LEU A 55 -2.55 17.02 -7.26
C LEU A 55 -1.14 17.05 -6.70
N GLU A 56 -0.27 17.72 -7.44
CA GLU A 56 1.10 17.98 -7.04
C GLU A 56 1.12 19.30 -6.28
N ARG A 57 1.49 19.23 -5.00
CA ARG A 57 1.67 20.40 -4.12
C ARG A 57 0.34 21.10 -3.79
N LEU A 58 -0.40 20.47 -2.88
CA LEU A 58 -1.47 21.13 -2.13
C LEU A 58 -0.87 22.31 -1.38
N SER A 59 -0.96 23.49 -1.98
CA SER A 59 -0.81 24.73 -1.25
C SER A 59 -2.16 25.03 -0.62
N MET A 60 -2.25 25.83 0.44
CA MET A 60 -3.55 26.35 0.88
C MET A 60 -4.15 27.35 -0.14
N ALA A 61 -3.77 27.27 -1.42
CA ALA A 61 -4.33 28.07 -2.48
C ALA A 61 -5.83 27.76 -2.65
N PRO A 62 -6.63 28.76 -3.03
CA PRO A 62 -8.06 28.62 -3.27
C PRO A 62 -8.42 27.48 -4.24
N LEU A 63 -7.51 27.14 -5.15
CA LEU A 63 -7.68 26.11 -6.16
C LEU A 63 -7.83 24.71 -5.55
N ASP A 64 -6.90 24.30 -4.70
CA ASP A 64 -6.87 22.95 -4.12
C ASP A 64 -8.10 22.66 -3.25
N TYR A 65 -8.60 23.69 -2.56
CA TYR A 65 -9.82 23.62 -1.78
C TYR A 65 -11.07 23.46 -2.66
N GLN A 66 -11.17 24.21 -3.76
CA GLN A 66 -12.25 24.07 -4.73
C GLN A 66 -12.28 22.68 -5.37
N LEU A 67 -11.11 22.10 -5.65
CA LEU A 67 -10.99 20.74 -6.18
C LEU A 67 -11.47 19.68 -5.19
N LEU A 68 -11.08 19.82 -3.92
CA LEU A 68 -11.53 18.92 -2.87
C LEU A 68 -13.04 19.02 -2.66
N GLN A 69 -13.60 20.23 -2.65
CA GLN A 69 -15.04 20.46 -2.55
C GLN A 69 -15.79 19.83 -3.72
N TRP A 70 -15.36 20.10 -4.96
CA TRP A 70 -15.92 19.52 -6.18
C TRP A 70 -15.92 17.99 -6.14
N PHE A 71 -14.82 17.39 -5.68
CA PHE A 71 -14.75 15.94 -5.57
C PHE A 71 -15.67 15.41 -4.49
N THR A 72 -15.71 16.03 -3.32
CA THR A 72 -16.59 15.59 -2.23
C THR A 72 -18.07 15.70 -2.62
N SER A 73 -18.47 16.73 -3.39
CA SER A 73 -19.86 16.91 -3.82
C SER A 73 -20.34 15.85 -4.82
N ARG A 74 -19.41 15.20 -5.52
CA ARG A 74 -19.70 14.10 -6.47
C ARG A 74 -19.56 12.71 -5.85
N THR A 75 -19.34 12.63 -4.54
CA THR A 75 -19.12 11.35 -3.84
C THR A 75 -20.12 11.16 -2.70
N ASN A 76 -20.56 9.91 -2.49
CA ASN A 76 -21.37 9.52 -1.34
C ASN A 76 -20.50 9.27 -0.09
N GLY A 77 -19.58 10.19 0.16
CA GLY A 77 -18.57 10.15 1.21
C GLY A 77 -17.19 9.69 0.72
N VAL A 78 -16.18 10.12 1.46
CA VAL A 78 -14.76 9.93 1.11
C VAL A 78 -14.05 9.07 2.14
N VAL A 79 -13.34 8.05 1.67
CA VAL A 79 -12.42 7.24 2.46
C VAL A 79 -11.00 7.76 2.27
N LYS A 80 -10.31 8.06 3.37
CA LYS A 80 -8.94 8.56 3.35
C LYS A 80 -7.97 7.46 3.74
N PHE A 81 -6.93 7.27 2.96
CA PHE A 81 -5.77 6.48 3.32
C PHE A 81 -4.52 7.37 3.33
N TYR A 82 -3.71 7.18 4.36
CA TYR A 82 -2.43 7.84 4.48
C TYR A 82 -1.33 6.94 3.94
N CYS A 83 -0.52 7.47 3.04
CA CYS A 83 0.58 6.78 2.39
C CYS A 83 1.70 7.75 2.04
N ASP A 84 2.94 7.28 2.09
CA ASP A 84 4.10 8.10 1.76
C ASP A 84 4.17 8.42 0.26
N LEU A 85 5.12 9.29 -0.12
CA LEU A 85 5.26 9.75 -1.50
C LEU A 85 5.64 8.61 -2.45
N GLY A 86 6.46 7.66 -2.02
CA GLY A 86 6.85 6.51 -2.84
C GLY A 86 5.66 5.58 -3.07
N GLU A 87 4.83 5.34 -2.06
CA GLU A 87 3.57 4.61 -2.22
C GLU A 87 2.62 5.31 -3.20
N GLN A 88 2.50 6.65 -3.15
CA GLN A 88 1.68 7.40 -4.10
C GLN A 88 2.20 7.28 -5.54
N GLU A 89 3.52 7.34 -5.75
CA GLU A 89 4.11 7.18 -7.08
C GLU A 89 3.82 5.81 -7.68
N LEU A 90 3.94 4.74 -6.88
CA LEU A 90 3.57 3.38 -7.31
C LEU A 90 2.08 3.27 -7.66
N TRP A 91 1.20 3.91 -6.88
CA TRP A 91 -0.22 3.95 -7.20
C TRP A 91 -0.48 4.69 -8.51
N ARG A 92 0.14 5.85 -8.71
CA ARG A 92 -0.02 6.62 -9.94
C ARG A 92 0.40 5.79 -11.16
N GLU A 93 1.57 5.15 -11.09
CA GLU A 93 2.08 4.30 -12.17
C GLU A 93 1.13 3.14 -12.50
N LEU A 94 0.57 2.47 -11.48
CA LEU A 94 -0.42 1.42 -11.66
C LEU A 94 -1.69 1.94 -12.34
N LEU A 95 -2.23 3.05 -11.84
CA LEU A 95 -3.46 3.66 -12.36
C LEU A 95 -3.29 4.13 -13.81
N ASP A 96 -2.16 4.75 -14.13
CA ASP A 96 -1.81 5.16 -15.51
C ASP A 96 -1.72 3.94 -16.43
N ARG A 97 -0.99 2.90 -16.02
CA ARG A 97 -0.85 1.67 -16.81
C ARG A 97 -2.19 0.99 -17.08
N ASN A 98 -3.06 0.94 -16.08
CA ASN A 98 -4.40 0.37 -16.24
C ASN A 98 -5.32 1.29 -17.06
N ALA A 99 -5.18 2.60 -16.96
CA ALA A 99 -5.90 3.55 -17.80
C ALA A 99 -5.51 3.40 -19.28
N ASP A 100 -4.23 3.18 -19.57
CA ASP A 100 -3.74 3.00 -20.93
C ASP A 100 -4.26 1.69 -21.56
N ARG A 101 -4.50 0.65 -20.75
CA ARG A 101 -5.14 -0.61 -21.19
C ARG A 101 -6.63 -0.48 -21.49
N LEU A 102 -7.29 0.57 -21.01
CA LEU A 102 -8.69 0.85 -21.35
C LEU A 102 -8.84 1.62 -22.65
N ARG A 103 -7.74 2.06 -23.27
CA ARG A 103 -7.77 2.70 -24.58
C ARG A 103 -7.88 1.63 -25.67
N ASP A 104 -9.05 1.54 -26.29
CA ASP A 104 -9.24 1.01 -27.63
C ASP A 104 -10.13 1.97 -28.46
N GLU A 105 -9.79 2.09 -29.75
CA GLU A 105 -10.08 3.06 -30.84
C GLU A 105 -11.24 4.09 -30.84
N THR A 106 -12.13 4.21 -29.86
CA THR A 106 -13.34 5.06 -29.98
C THR A 106 -13.28 6.48 -29.39
N ASP A 107 -12.22 6.89 -28.68
CA ASP A 107 -12.15 8.26 -28.11
C ASP A 107 -11.45 9.24 -29.07
N VAL A 108 -12.08 9.46 -30.23
CA VAL A 108 -11.88 10.64 -31.07
C VAL A 108 -12.85 11.73 -30.60
N MET A 109 -12.29 12.86 -30.15
CA MET A 109 -12.91 14.18 -29.88
C MET A 109 -13.79 14.23 -28.61
N GLU A 110 -13.76 15.25 -27.76
CA GLU A 110 -13.85 16.67 -28.09
C GLU A 110 -12.79 17.55 -27.38
N ASP A 111 -12.23 18.45 -28.18
CA ASP A 111 -11.79 19.77 -27.76
C ASP A 111 -12.98 20.48 -27.10
N ASP A 112 -12.87 20.78 -25.81
CA ASP A 112 -13.65 21.85 -25.21
C ASP A 112 -12.70 22.75 -24.44
N ALA A 113 -12.23 23.76 -25.16
CA ALA A 113 -11.52 24.93 -24.67
C ALA A 113 -12.44 25.81 -23.79
N ASN A 114 -13.04 25.23 -22.75
CA ASN A 114 -13.80 25.98 -21.75
C ASN A 114 -13.31 25.65 -20.34
N GLN A 115 -12.14 26.22 -20.02
CA GLN A 115 -11.70 26.73 -18.72
C GLN A 115 -12.35 26.16 -17.44
N SER A 116 -12.44 24.84 -17.31
CA SER A 116 -12.79 24.22 -16.04
C SER A 116 -11.55 24.16 -15.17
N VAL A 117 -11.62 24.78 -14.01
CA VAL A 117 -10.59 24.82 -12.96
C VAL A 117 -10.30 23.42 -12.36
N HIS A 118 -10.88 22.36 -12.93
CA HIS A 118 -10.91 20.99 -12.41
C HIS A 118 -10.01 20.04 -13.23
N PRO A 119 -9.21 19.17 -12.60
CA PRO A 119 -8.41 18.20 -13.32
C PRO A 119 -9.32 17.19 -14.01
N LYS A 120 -9.09 16.96 -15.31
CA LYS A 120 -9.77 15.91 -16.08
C LYS A 120 -9.43 14.56 -15.45
N MET A 121 -10.41 13.92 -14.81
CA MET A 121 -10.19 12.60 -14.23
C MET A 121 -10.09 11.56 -15.34
N ARG A 122 -9.04 10.72 -15.28
CA ARG A 122 -8.81 9.66 -16.26
C ARG A 122 -9.54 8.38 -15.82
N PRO A 123 -10.22 7.65 -16.74
CA PRO A 123 -10.77 6.34 -16.41
C PRO A 123 -9.64 5.33 -16.22
N THR A 124 -9.80 4.42 -15.26
CA THR A 124 -8.89 3.31 -14.98
C THR A 124 -9.67 2.17 -14.32
N PHE A 125 -9.03 1.03 -14.14
CA PHE A 125 -9.58 -0.07 -13.37
C PHE A 125 -8.54 -0.56 -12.36
N LEU A 126 -9.02 -1.19 -11.30
CA LEU A 126 -8.18 -1.85 -10.33
C LEU A 126 -8.74 -3.23 -10.05
N ASP A 127 -8.03 -4.26 -10.53
CA ASP A 127 -8.21 -5.61 -10.02
C ASP A 127 -7.37 -5.74 -8.75
N VAL A 128 -7.98 -5.51 -7.60
CA VAL A 128 -7.24 -5.48 -6.33
C VAL A 128 -6.62 -6.85 -6.01
N TYR A 129 -7.15 -7.94 -6.58
CA TYR A 129 -6.59 -9.27 -6.38
C TYR A 129 -5.54 -9.61 -7.45
N GLY A 130 -5.72 -9.26 -8.72
CA GLY A 130 -4.74 -9.48 -9.78
C GLY A 130 -3.54 -8.53 -9.72
N ASP A 131 -3.80 -7.23 -9.60
CA ASP A 131 -2.78 -6.18 -9.69
C ASP A 131 -1.99 -6.01 -8.39
N CYS A 132 -2.64 -6.16 -7.24
CA CYS A 132 -1.95 -5.98 -5.96
C CYS A 132 -1.32 -7.27 -5.44
N ARG A 133 -1.79 -8.47 -5.79
CA ARG A 133 -1.27 -9.74 -5.26
C ARG A 133 0.24 -9.94 -5.44
N PRO A 134 0.88 -9.63 -6.59
CA PRO A 134 2.33 -9.73 -6.70
C PRO A 134 3.07 -8.79 -5.73
N LEU A 135 2.48 -7.62 -5.44
CA LEU A 135 3.02 -6.65 -4.48
C LEU A 135 2.78 -7.10 -3.03
N LEU A 136 1.63 -7.72 -2.73
CA LEU A 136 1.35 -8.28 -1.41
C LEU A 136 2.20 -9.52 -1.13
N GLU A 137 2.44 -10.38 -2.12
CA GLU A 137 3.34 -11.53 -2.04
C GLU A 137 4.81 -11.10 -1.92
N LYS A 138 5.20 -10.00 -2.56
CA LYS A 138 6.54 -9.39 -2.41
C LYS A 138 6.71 -8.69 -1.05
N ALA A 139 5.67 -8.05 -0.52
CA ALA A 139 5.68 -7.38 0.79
C ALA A 139 5.59 -8.37 1.97
N ASN A 140 4.89 -9.49 1.80
CA ASN A 140 4.84 -10.60 2.75
C ASN A 140 5.94 -11.64 2.53
N ARG A 141 6.82 -11.44 1.55
CA ARG A 141 8.10 -12.16 1.56
C ARG A 141 8.80 -11.69 2.83
N PRO A 142 9.12 -12.56 3.79
CA PRO A 142 10.01 -12.15 4.87
C PRO A 142 11.22 -11.58 4.16
N ALA A 143 11.55 -10.31 4.45
CA ALA A 143 12.80 -9.76 3.99
C ALA A 143 13.86 -10.83 4.28
N LYS A 144 14.69 -11.18 3.31
CA LYS A 144 15.91 -11.95 3.59
C LYS A 144 16.77 -11.03 4.46
N VAL A 145 16.37 -10.86 5.72
CA VAL A 145 17.19 -10.27 6.74
C VAL A 145 18.32 -11.28 6.86
N PRO A 146 19.55 -10.89 6.50
CA PRO A 146 20.67 -11.79 6.64
C PRO A 146 20.66 -12.31 8.07
N LEU A 147 20.62 -13.63 8.24
CA LEU A 147 20.61 -14.23 9.57
C LEU A 147 22.00 -14.01 10.18
N GLN A 148 22.09 -13.06 11.10
CA GLN A 148 23.36 -12.70 11.72
C GLN A 148 23.55 -13.43 13.05
N CYS A 149 24.75 -13.96 13.25
CA CYS A 149 25.11 -14.56 14.52
C CYS A 149 25.15 -13.50 15.63
N SER A 150 24.42 -13.72 16.72
CA SER A 150 24.40 -12.79 17.85
C SER A 150 25.74 -12.63 18.58
N LYS A 151 26.74 -13.50 18.32
CA LYS A 151 28.08 -13.40 18.91
C LYS A 151 29.12 -12.77 18.00
N CYS A 152 29.23 -13.22 16.74
CA CYS A 152 30.28 -12.78 15.82
C CYS A 152 29.78 -11.88 14.68
N GLY A 153 28.47 -11.64 14.57
CA GLY A 153 27.88 -10.82 13.52
C GLY A 153 27.87 -11.45 12.12
N ALA A 154 28.47 -12.63 11.95
CA ALA A 154 28.55 -13.30 10.66
C ALA A 154 27.15 -13.59 10.09
N THR A 155 26.97 -13.26 8.81
CA THR A 155 25.75 -13.60 8.06
C THR A 155 25.85 -15.05 7.58
N VAL A 156 24.84 -15.86 7.92
CA VAL A 156 24.80 -17.28 7.58
C VAL A 156 23.47 -17.67 6.97
N ALA A 157 23.43 -18.81 6.26
CA ALA A 157 22.21 -19.33 5.66
C ALA A 157 21.21 -19.88 6.71
N LYS A 158 21.70 -20.25 7.89
CA LYS A 158 20.89 -20.83 8.98
C LYS A 158 21.53 -20.51 10.34
N LEU A 159 20.70 -20.14 11.32
CA LEU A 159 21.11 -20.00 12.72
C LEU A 159 20.70 -21.21 13.55
N HIS A 160 21.51 -21.51 14.55
CA HIS A 160 21.23 -22.43 15.63
C HIS A 160 20.76 -21.61 16.83
N TYR A 161 19.46 -21.66 17.11
CA TYR A 161 18.86 -20.95 18.23
C TYR A 161 19.20 -21.62 19.57
N CYS A 162 19.29 -20.82 20.62
CA CYS A 162 19.44 -21.34 21.98
C CYS A 162 18.27 -22.30 22.30
N SER A 163 18.57 -23.53 22.72
CA SER A 163 17.54 -24.54 22.98
C SER A 163 16.62 -24.20 24.16
N ARG A 164 17.07 -23.31 25.07
CA ARG A 164 16.32 -22.89 26.26
C ARG A 164 15.36 -21.73 25.97
N CYS A 165 15.88 -20.62 25.45
CA CYS A 165 15.07 -19.41 25.25
C CYS A 165 14.57 -19.23 23.82
N ARG A 166 15.19 -19.89 22.83
CA ARG A 166 14.96 -19.76 21.39
C ARG A 166 15.01 -18.33 20.81
N GLY A 167 15.20 -17.30 21.63
CA GLY A 167 15.23 -15.89 21.24
C GLY A 167 16.57 -15.37 20.71
N VAL A 168 17.66 -16.16 20.75
CA VAL A 168 18.99 -15.77 20.27
C VAL A 168 19.56 -16.86 19.36
N GLY A 169 20.17 -16.47 18.24
CA GLY A 169 20.65 -17.37 17.19
C GLY A 169 22.16 -17.26 16.91
N TYR A 170 22.81 -18.40 16.71
CA TYR A 170 24.26 -18.48 16.49
C TYR A 170 24.62 -19.19 15.19
N CYS A 171 25.74 -18.83 14.56
CA CYS A 171 26.24 -19.57 13.40
C CYS A 171 26.69 -21.00 13.74
N GLY A 172 26.93 -21.30 15.01
CA GLY A 172 27.29 -22.63 15.47
C GLY A 172 27.52 -22.71 16.98
N ARG A 173 27.82 -23.93 17.45
CA ARG A 173 28.03 -24.25 18.87
C ARG A 173 29.19 -23.46 19.50
N SER A 174 30.22 -23.11 18.74
CA SER A 174 31.36 -22.31 19.20
C SER A 174 30.91 -20.92 19.66
N CYS A 175 30.16 -20.21 18.81
CA CYS A 175 29.61 -18.89 19.11
C CYS A 175 28.61 -18.92 20.27
N GLN A 176 27.75 -19.95 20.35
CA GLN A 176 26.85 -20.12 21.49
C GLN A 176 27.62 -20.31 22.81
N LYS A 177 28.67 -21.15 22.83
CA LYS A 177 29.50 -21.37 24.04
C LYS A 177 30.27 -20.11 24.44
N ALA A 178 30.82 -19.38 23.47
CA ALA A 178 31.54 -18.14 23.71
C ALA A 178 30.63 -17.04 24.27
N ASP A 179 29.35 -17.02 23.85
CA ASP A 179 28.36 -16.06 24.33
C ASP A 179 27.72 -16.46 25.68
N TRP A 180 27.80 -17.75 26.05
CA TRP A 180 27.06 -18.30 27.20
C TRP A 180 27.27 -17.56 28.53
N LYS A 181 28.50 -17.08 28.80
CA LYS A 181 28.79 -16.33 30.03
C LYS A 181 27.92 -15.07 30.16
N GLN A 182 27.63 -14.40 29.05
CA GLN A 182 26.81 -13.20 28.97
C GLN A 182 25.34 -13.57 28.79
N HIS A 183 25.03 -14.44 27.83
CA HIS A 183 23.68 -14.86 27.49
C HIS A 183 22.91 -15.48 28.66
N LYS A 184 23.58 -16.28 29.52
CA LYS A 184 22.93 -16.96 30.66
C LYS A 184 22.23 -16.00 31.64
N LEU A 185 22.68 -14.75 31.71
CA LEU A 185 22.13 -13.73 32.61
C LEU A 185 20.73 -13.28 32.17
N VAL A 186 20.42 -13.43 30.88
CA VAL A 186 19.16 -13.00 30.25
C VAL A 186 18.40 -14.18 29.61
N CYS A 187 18.85 -15.42 29.84
CA CYS A 187 18.28 -16.62 29.22
C CYS A 187 17.08 -17.16 30.03
N SER A 188 15.86 -16.78 29.65
CA SER A 188 14.59 -17.28 30.21
C SER A 188 13.88 -18.23 29.24
N LYS A 189 12.93 -19.04 29.71
CA LYS A 189 12.13 -19.90 28.81
C LYS A 189 11.09 -19.03 28.08
N GLU A 190 10.77 -19.41 26.84
CA GLU A 190 9.66 -18.77 26.10
C GLU A 190 8.37 -18.89 26.92
N GLY A 191 7.73 -17.74 27.23
CA GLY A 191 6.44 -17.68 27.92
C GLY A 191 6.45 -17.20 29.38
N GLU A 192 7.60 -16.89 29.99
CA GLU A 192 7.67 -16.46 31.40
C GLU A 192 7.49 -14.94 31.62
N GLY A 193 7.13 -14.16 30.59
CA GLY A 193 6.94 -12.70 30.65
C GLY A 193 5.54 -12.20 30.32
N ALA A 194 4.54 -13.08 30.29
CA ALA A 194 3.13 -12.74 30.10
C ALA A 194 2.29 -13.27 31.28
N ARG A 195 2.45 -12.66 32.46
CA ARG A 195 1.53 -12.76 33.58
C ARG A 195 1.45 -11.42 34.28
#